data_AF-A0A9X7GUM8-F1
#
_entry.id   AF-A0A9X7GUM8-F1
#
_cell.length_a   1.000
_cell.length_b   1.000
_cell.length_c   1.000
_cell.angle_alpha   90.00
_cell.angle_beta   90.00
_cell.angle_gamma   90.00
#
_symmetry.space_group_name_H-M   'P 1'
#
loop_
_entity.id
_entity.type
_entity.pdbx_description
1 polymer ?
#
loop_
_entity_poly.entity_id
_entity_poly.type
_entity_poly.pdbx_seq_one_letter_code
_entity_poly.pdbx_strand_id
1 'polypeptide(L)'
;SKRSNEMGLGILSRNQALDQAGQLIPYRRDKYKIGNGKDSIDQLVESKLIHPKFVYLTTTVKNIGKQATEEIYMTPSIKVLEYKGNAWQYAGKDGIAEKNIMTGEVDYLEPHGDGKSFYNIGSITPGETVKVNLGYFVDEDKLDSIFLDAFNYRGIGDTENMNSKNRWWFDIRQS
;
A
#
# COMPACT_ATOMS: atom_id res chain seq x y z
N SER A 1 21.38 -4.00 -2.38
CA SER A 1 20.99 -4.42 -1.01
C SER A 1 19.47 -4.42 -0.93
N LYS A 2 18.88 -5.39 -0.22
CA LYS A 2 17.44 -5.38 0.10
C LYS A 2 17.17 -4.19 1.02
N ARG A 3 16.17 -3.36 0.71
CA ARG A 3 15.82 -2.22 1.54
C ARG A 3 14.34 -2.29 1.87
N SER A 4 14.02 -2.08 3.13
CA SER A 4 12.68 -1.74 3.58
C SER A 4 12.52 -0.22 3.52
N ASN A 5 11.30 0.24 3.29
CA ASN A 5 10.97 1.65 3.34
C ASN A 5 11.01 2.14 4.80
N GLU A 6 11.81 3.19 5.05
CA GLU A 6 11.97 3.77 6.38
C GLU A 6 10.64 4.32 6.94
N MET A 7 9.73 4.77 6.08
CA MET A 7 8.41 5.22 6.49
C MET A 7 7.58 4.11 7.11
N GLY A 8 7.52 2.94 6.47
CA GLY A 8 6.79 1.76 6.98
C GLY A 8 7.35 1.29 8.32
N LEU A 9 8.67 1.16 8.42
CA LEU A 9 9.35 0.79 9.67
C LEU A 9 9.12 1.83 10.78
N GLY A 10 9.13 3.12 10.43
CA GLY A 10 8.84 4.21 11.37
C GLY A 10 7.39 4.19 11.87
N ILE A 11 6.42 3.83 11.03
CA ILE A 11 5.01 3.68 11.42
C ILE A 11 4.84 2.48 12.36
N LEU A 12 5.44 1.33 12.04
CA LEU A 12 5.42 0.17 12.93
C LEU A 12 6.01 0.50 14.31
N SER A 13 7.16 1.17 14.33
CA SER A 13 7.85 1.56 15.57
C SER A 13 7.00 2.52 16.42
N ARG A 14 6.38 3.54 15.81
CA ARG A 14 5.49 4.49 16.51
C ARG A 14 4.26 3.83 17.11
N ASN A 15 3.75 2.78 16.46
CA ASN A 15 2.62 1.99 16.97
C ASN A 15 3.06 0.88 17.93
N GLN A 16 4.36 0.76 18.25
CA GLN A 16 4.91 -0.32 19.08
C GLN A 16 4.54 -1.71 18.53
N ALA A 17 4.49 -1.82 17.20
CA ALA A 17 4.12 -3.04 16.48
C ALA A 17 5.31 -3.95 16.17
N LEU A 18 6.47 -3.68 16.80
CA LEU A 18 7.70 -4.45 16.67
C LEU A 18 8.25 -4.80 18.06
N ASP A 19 8.68 -6.03 18.25
CA ASP A 19 9.46 -6.43 19.42
C ASP A 19 10.94 -6.05 19.30
N GLN A 20 11.75 -6.39 20.31
CA GLN A 20 13.18 -6.13 20.32
C GLN A 20 13.97 -6.87 19.24
N ALA A 21 13.41 -7.97 18.69
CA ALA A 21 13.99 -8.74 17.60
C ALA A 21 13.52 -8.23 16.22
N GLY A 22 12.63 -7.24 16.17
CA GLY A 22 12.05 -6.72 14.94
C GLY A 22 10.90 -7.59 14.39
N GLN A 23 10.32 -8.46 15.23
CA GLN A 23 9.17 -9.27 14.85
C GLN A 23 7.88 -8.47 15.03
N LEU A 24 6.93 -8.68 14.11
CA LEU A 24 5.61 -8.06 14.19
C LEU A 24 4.87 -8.57 15.43
N ILE A 25 4.41 -7.64 16.26
CA ILE A 25 3.58 -7.91 17.42
C ILE A 25 2.25 -7.17 17.32
N PRO A 26 1.17 -7.69 17.93
CA PRO A 26 -0.11 -7.00 17.92
C PRO A 26 -0.03 -5.61 18.54
N TYR A 27 -0.76 -4.66 17.95
CA TYR A 27 -0.79 -3.26 18.37
C TYR A 27 -2.23 -2.79 18.56
N ARG A 28 -2.39 -1.67 19.28
CA ARG A 28 -3.70 -1.05 19.50
C ARG A 28 -4.05 -0.14 18.32
N ARG A 29 -5.13 -0.46 17.63
CA ARG A 29 -5.69 0.34 16.55
C ARG A 29 -6.92 1.10 17.02
N ASP A 30 -6.89 2.42 16.86
CA ASP A 30 -7.93 3.31 17.31
C ASP A 30 -8.72 3.91 16.13
N LYS A 31 -10.04 4.04 16.31
CA LYS A 31 -10.91 4.81 15.43
C LYS A 31 -11.47 6.01 16.16
N TYR A 32 -11.46 7.14 15.48
CA TYR A 32 -11.97 8.41 15.99
C TYR A 32 -13.12 8.89 15.14
N LYS A 33 -14.18 9.36 15.78
CA LYS A 33 -15.16 10.24 15.13
C LYS A 33 -14.54 11.63 15.06
N ILE A 34 -14.39 12.15 13.85
CA ILE A 34 -13.71 13.41 13.57
C ILE A 34 -14.57 14.57 14.08
N GLY A 35 -13.96 15.46 14.87
CA GLY A 35 -14.58 16.69 15.35
C GLY A 35 -14.61 17.76 14.26
N ASN A 36 -15.41 18.81 14.45
CA ASN A 36 -15.45 19.94 13.50
C ASN A 36 -14.30 20.95 13.70
N GLY A 37 -13.45 20.74 14.72
CA GLY A 37 -12.31 21.60 15.02
C GLY A 37 -12.67 22.98 15.60
N LYS A 38 -13.96 23.27 15.80
CA LYS A 38 -14.45 24.53 16.37
C LYS A 38 -15.12 24.30 17.73
N ASP A 39 -16.11 23.43 17.75
CA ASP A 39 -16.96 23.14 18.91
C ASP A 39 -16.81 21.68 19.38
N SER A 40 -16.10 20.85 18.62
CA SER A 40 -15.82 19.46 18.98
C SER A 40 -14.43 19.01 18.51
N ILE A 41 -13.76 18.23 19.37
CA ILE A 41 -12.52 17.50 19.06
C ILE A 41 -12.84 16.07 18.63
N ASP A 42 -11.83 15.36 18.13
CA ASP A 42 -11.92 13.94 17.81
C ASP A 42 -12.29 13.11 19.03
N GLN A 43 -13.25 12.19 18.86
CA GLN A 43 -13.71 11.30 19.92
C GLN A 43 -13.33 9.86 19.59
N LEU A 44 -12.63 9.18 20.51
CA LEU A 44 -12.35 7.76 20.39
C LEU A 44 -13.67 6.98 20.42
N VAL A 45 -13.95 6.21 19.37
CA VAL A 45 -15.19 5.41 19.26
C VAL A 45 -14.92 3.91 19.24
N GLU A 46 -13.71 3.49 18.90
CA GLU A 46 -13.30 2.08 18.92
C GLU A 46 -11.80 2.00 19.20
N SER A 47 -11.40 1.02 19.99
CA SER A 47 -10.00 0.68 20.23
C SER A 47 -9.89 -0.84 20.30
N LYS A 48 -9.07 -1.43 19.44
CA LYS A 48 -8.93 -2.89 19.37
C LYS A 48 -7.49 -3.32 19.13
N LEU A 49 -7.19 -4.54 19.56
CA LEU A 49 -5.90 -5.18 19.31
C LEU A 49 -5.91 -5.83 17.92
N ILE A 50 -4.92 -5.54 17.09
CA ILE A 50 -4.78 -6.05 15.73
C ILE A 50 -3.40 -6.64 15.54
N HIS A 51 -3.29 -7.80 14.89
CA HIS A 51 -2.00 -8.34 14.49
C HIS A 51 -1.62 -7.82 13.10
N PRO A 52 -0.45 -7.18 12.95
CA PRO A 52 0.11 -6.89 11.65
C PRO A 52 0.54 -8.19 10.94
N LYS A 53 0.53 -8.15 9.61
CA LYS A 53 1.09 -9.16 8.72
C LYS A 53 2.01 -8.49 7.71
N PHE A 54 2.96 -9.26 7.19
CA PHE A 54 3.76 -8.85 6.05
C PHE A 54 3.30 -9.63 4.83
N VAL A 55 2.72 -8.94 3.86
CA VAL A 55 2.32 -9.52 2.58
C VAL A 55 3.47 -9.35 1.60
N TYR A 56 3.89 -10.45 0.99
CA TYR A 56 4.96 -10.48 0.00
C TYR A 56 4.40 -10.88 -1.35
N LEU A 57 4.60 -10.04 -2.37
CA LEU A 57 4.12 -10.25 -3.72
C LEU A 57 5.30 -10.40 -4.67
N THR A 58 5.28 -11.48 -5.45
CA THR A 58 6.17 -11.67 -6.60
C THR A 58 5.40 -11.41 -7.88
N THR A 59 5.88 -10.49 -8.70
CA THR A 59 5.31 -10.19 -10.02
C THR A 59 6.40 -10.08 -11.09
N THR A 60 5.98 -9.97 -12.35
CA THR A 60 6.88 -9.76 -13.48
C THR A 60 6.42 -8.59 -14.32
N VAL A 61 7.37 -7.77 -14.76
CA VAL A 61 7.13 -6.65 -15.68
C VAL A 61 7.81 -6.98 -17.00
N LYS A 62 7.07 -6.94 -18.11
CA LYS A 62 7.59 -7.20 -19.46
C LYS A 62 7.46 -5.96 -20.32
N ASN A 63 8.55 -5.57 -20.98
CA ASN A 63 8.48 -4.56 -22.02
C ASN A 63 7.95 -5.18 -23.32
N ILE A 64 6.72 -4.82 -23.69
CA ILE A 64 6.05 -5.26 -24.93
C ILE A 64 6.25 -4.27 -26.10
N GLY A 65 6.97 -3.18 -25.85
CA GLY A 65 7.29 -2.16 -26.84
C GLY A 65 8.44 -2.55 -27.76
N LYS A 66 8.80 -1.61 -28.65
CA LYS A 66 9.90 -1.77 -29.63
C LYS A 66 11.18 -1.06 -29.21
N GLN A 67 11.15 -0.28 -28.13
CA GLN A 67 12.27 0.51 -27.61
C GLN A 67 12.50 0.18 -26.13
N ALA A 68 13.74 0.37 -25.66
CA ALA A 68 14.05 0.25 -24.25
C ALA A 68 13.25 1.29 -23.45
N THR A 69 12.77 0.90 -22.27
CA THR A 69 12.22 1.83 -21.30
C THR A 69 13.27 2.01 -20.21
N GLU A 70 13.72 3.24 -20.00
CA GLU A 70 14.78 3.59 -19.04
C GLU A 70 14.21 4.30 -17.82
N GLU A 71 14.93 4.25 -16.70
CA GLU A 71 14.56 4.89 -15.43
C GLU A 71 13.11 4.62 -14.99
N ILE A 72 12.73 3.34 -14.98
CA ILE A 72 11.37 2.95 -14.63
C ILE A 72 11.16 3.09 -13.13
N TYR A 73 10.14 3.84 -12.71
CA TYR A 73 9.74 3.96 -11.31
C TYR A 73 8.45 3.20 -11.06
N MET A 74 8.44 2.37 -10.02
CA MET A 74 7.25 1.62 -9.61
C MET A 74 6.82 1.99 -8.20
N THR A 75 5.65 2.63 -8.09
CA THR A 75 4.99 2.97 -6.81
C THR A 75 3.60 2.30 -6.72
N PRO A 76 3.49 0.97 -6.88
CA PRO A 76 2.20 0.30 -6.78
C PRO A 76 1.70 0.38 -5.33
N SER A 77 0.49 0.92 -5.16
CA SER A 77 -0.08 1.18 -3.85
C SER A 77 -1.12 0.13 -3.48
N ILE A 78 -1.21 -0.24 -2.21
CA ILE A 78 -2.31 -1.08 -1.72
C ILE A 78 -3.47 -0.22 -1.23
N LYS A 79 -4.69 -0.60 -1.59
CA LYS A 79 -5.93 0.04 -1.17
C LYS A 79 -6.84 -0.97 -0.50
N VAL A 80 -7.59 -0.51 0.50
CA VAL A 80 -8.65 -1.30 1.12
C VAL A 80 -9.97 -0.94 0.46
N LEU A 81 -10.62 -1.91 -0.17
CA LEU A 81 -11.89 -1.72 -0.88
C LEU A 81 -12.99 -2.58 -0.26
N GLU A 82 -14.22 -2.07 -0.29
CA GLU A 82 -15.42 -2.81 0.06
C GLU A 82 -16.39 -2.89 -1.12
N TYR A 83 -17.16 -3.98 -1.19
CA TYR A 83 -18.18 -4.15 -2.22
C TYR A 83 -19.54 -3.73 -1.68
N LYS A 84 -20.12 -2.67 -2.25
CA LYS A 84 -21.40 -2.10 -1.82
C LYS A 84 -22.20 -1.61 -3.02
N GLY A 85 -23.50 -1.89 -3.04
CA GLY A 85 -24.39 -1.37 -4.08
C GLY A 85 -23.97 -1.76 -5.50
N ASN A 86 -23.48 -2.99 -5.67
CA ASN A 86 -22.95 -3.53 -6.93
C ASN A 86 -21.67 -2.86 -7.46
N ALA A 87 -20.94 -2.11 -6.64
CA ALA A 87 -19.67 -1.49 -7.00
C ALA A 87 -18.61 -1.69 -5.90
N TRP A 88 -17.35 -1.71 -6.31
CA TRP A 88 -16.23 -1.57 -5.39
C TRP A 88 -16.01 -0.09 -5.08
N GLN A 89 -15.82 0.23 -3.81
CA GLN A 89 -15.51 1.57 -3.34
C GLN A 89 -14.43 1.51 -2.26
N TYR A 90 -13.80 2.64 -1.96
CA TYR A 90 -12.87 2.72 -0.83
C TYR A 90 -13.56 2.35 0.48
N ALA A 91 -12.91 1.47 1.23
CA ALA A 91 -13.36 1.14 2.57
C ALA A 91 -13.14 2.33 3.50
N GLY A 92 -14.12 2.61 4.33
CA GLY A 92 -14.09 3.74 5.25
C GLY A 92 -15.49 4.26 5.53
N LYS A 93 -15.58 5.20 6.47
CA LYS A 93 -16.83 5.88 6.79
C LYS A 93 -16.55 7.36 6.96
N ASP A 94 -17.34 8.18 6.28
CA ASP A 94 -17.24 9.63 6.41
C ASP A 94 -17.30 10.07 7.88
N GLY A 95 -16.37 10.95 8.25
CA GLY A 95 -16.24 11.43 9.62
C GLY A 95 -15.64 10.41 10.60
N ILE A 96 -15.10 9.27 10.14
CA ILE A 96 -14.34 8.33 10.96
C ILE A 96 -12.89 8.26 10.46
N ALA A 97 -11.93 8.55 11.34
CA ALA A 97 -10.51 8.35 11.11
C ALA A 97 -10.04 7.05 11.80
N GLU A 98 -9.54 6.08 11.03
CA GLU A 98 -8.89 4.88 11.56
C GLU A 98 -7.37 5.06 11.50
N LYS A 99 -6.68 5.01 12.64
CA LYS A 99 -5.21 5.10 12.69
C LYS A 99 -4.60 3.71 12.60
N ASN A 100 -4.11 3.32 11.42
CA ASN A 100 -3.54 1.99 11.19
C ASN A 100 -2.04 2.03 10.81
N ILE A 101 -1.41 0.86 10.71
CA ILE A 101 0.00 0.72 10.31
C ILE A 101 0.23 0.73 8.80
N MET A 102 -0.84 0.69 8.00
CA MET A 102 -0.75 0.54 6.55
C MET A 102 -0.38 1.88 5.92
N THR A 103 0.79 1.94 5.28
CA THR A 103 1.24 3.15 4.58
C THR A 103 0.50 3.38 3.26
N GLY A 104 -0.03 2.29 2.69
CA GLY A 104 -0.53 2.25 1.32
C GLY A 104 0.59 2.18 0.28
N GLU A 105 1.83 2.44 0.67
CA GLU A 105 3.03 2.46 -0.18
C GLU A 105 3.78 1.13 -0.08
N VAL A 106 4.75 0.93 -0.98
CA VAL A 106 5.62 -0.24 -0.92
C VAL A 106 6.54 -0.14 0.32
N ASP A 107 6.45 -1.12 1.22
CA ASP A 107 7.23 -1.19 2.45
C ASP A 107 8.52 -2.02 2.29
N TYR A 108 8.55 -2.92 1.33
CA TYR A 108 9.71 -3.71 0.94
C TYR A 108 9.78 -3.81 -0.57
N LEU A 109 10.96 -3.62 -1.12
CA LEU A 109 11.18 -3.77 -2.54
C LEU A 109 12.53 -4.45 -2.75
N GLU A 110 12.49 -5.66 -3.33
CA GLU A 110 13.73 -6.37 -3.66
C GLU A 110 14.48 -5.58 -4.74
N PRO A 111 15.81 -5.38 -4.60
CA PRO A 111 16.59 -4.61 -5.54
C PRO A 111 16.46 -5.17 -6.94
N HIS A 112 16.32 -4.25 -7.88
CA HIS A 112 15.95 -4.49 -9.27
C HIS A 112 16.88 -3.71 -10.23
N GLY A 113 18.04 -3.25 -9.73
CA GLY A 113 19.07 -2.56 -10.53
C GLY A 113 20.01 -1.69 -9.70
N ASP A 114 20.82 -0.88 -10.39
CA ASP A 114 21.83 0.04 -9.82
C ASP A 114 21.28 1.45 -9.50
N GLY A 115 19.95 1.60 -9.47
CA GLY A 115 19.27 2.87 -9.25
C GLY A 115 19.50 3.48 -7.87
N LYS A 116 19.47 4.83 -7.79
CA LYS A 116 19.69 5.58 -6.54
C LYS A 116 18.43 5.73 -5.66
N SER A 117 17.25 5.39 -6.18
CA SER A 117 15.95 5.56 -5.51
C SER A 117 15.32 4.21 -5.19
N PHE A 118 14.60 4.13 -4.07
CA PHE A 118 13.88 2.93 -3.63
C PHE A 118 12.94 2.36 -4.70
N TYR A 119 12.30 3.24 -5.49
CA TYR A 119 11.30 2.86 -6.49
C TYR A 119 11.86 2.60 -7.90
N ASN A 120 13.17 2.80 -8.14
CA ASN A 120 13.74 2.78 -9.49
C ASN A 120 14.15 1.36 -9.93
N ILE A 121 13.34 0.75 -10.79
CA ILE A 121 13.53 -0.61 -11.36
C ILE A 121 14.46 -0.71 -12.56
N GLY A 122 15.27 0.31 -12.79
CA GLY A 122 16.26 0.34 -13.86
C GLY A 122 15.64 0.50 -15.24
N SER A 123 16.18 -0.22 -16.21
CA SER A 123 15.71 -0.24 -17.59
C SER A 123 15.26 -1.64 -17.99
N ILE A 124 14.31 -1.72 -18.93
CA ILE A 124 13.83 -2.99 -19.50
C ILE A 124 13.88 -2.85 -21.01
N THR A 125 14.67 -3.70 -21.66
CA THR A 125 14.82 -3.74 -23.13
C THR A 125 13.62 -4.40 -23.82
N PRO A 126 13.40 -4.20 -25.13
CA PRO A 126 12.28 -4.82 -25.84
C PRO A 126 12.22 -6.34 -25.68
N GLY A 127 11.08 -6.86 -25.19
CA GLY A 127 10.86 -8.29 -24.97
C GLY A 127 11.39 -8.85 -23.64
N GLU A 128 12.22 -8.09 -22.92
CA GLU A 128 12.74 -8.48 -21.62
C GLU A 128 11.64 -8.50 -20.56
N THR A 129 11.78 -9.44 -19.62
CA THR A 129 10.90 -9.60 -18.47
C THR A 129 11.73 -9.59 -17.20
N VAL A 130 11.42 -8.67 -16.30
CA VAL A 130 12.08 -8.57 -14.99
C VAL A 130 11.15 -9.04 -13.90
N LYS A 131 11.70 -9.76 -12.93
CA LYS A 131 10.99 -10.15 -11.71
C LYS A 131 11.06 -9.00 -10.70
N VAL A 132 9.91 -8.61 -10.17
CA VAL A 132 9.80 -7.58 -9.13
C VAL A 132 9.17 -8.21 -7.90
N ASN A 133 9.76 -7.97 -6.74
CA ASN A 133 9.20 -8.44 -5.47
C ASN A 133 8.90 -7.25 -4.57
N LEU A 134 7.65 -7.18 -4.14
CA LEU A 134 7.07 -6.11 -3.35
C LEU A 134 6.67 -6.68 -2.00
N GLY A 135 6.67 -5.86 -0.97
CA GLY A 135 6.12 -6.22 0.32
C GLY A 135 5.45 -5.05 1.02
N TYR A 136 4.46 -5.38 1.83
CA TYR A 136 3.58 -4.44 2.50
C TYR A 136 3.30 -4.90 3.92
N PHE A 137 3.32 -3.97 4.87
CA PHE A 137 2.78 -4.20 6.19
C PHE A 137 1.28 -3.92 6.19
N VAL A 138 0.49 -4.92 6.60
CA VAL A 138 -0.97 -4.87 6.54
C VAL A 138 -1.58 -5.29 7.86
N ASP A 139 -2.75 -4.74 8.17
CA ASP A 139 -3.55 -5.24 9.29
C ASP A 139 -4.24 -6.55 8.90
N GLU A 140 -4.18 -7.57 9.76
CA GLU A 140 -4.72 -8.89 9.42
C GLU A 140 -6.22 -8.86 9.06
N ASP A 141 -6.99 -7.99 9.70
CA ASP A 141 -8.43 -7.88 9.49
C ASP A 141 -8.80 -7.12 8.20
N LYS A 142 -7.79 -6.67 7.45
CA LYS A 142 -7.98 -6.03 6.14
C LYS A 142 -7.64 -6.96 4.99
N LEU A 143 -6.99 -8.10 5.24
CA LEU A 143 -6.47 -8.99 4.19
C LEU A 143 -7.51 -9.29 3.09
N ASP A 144 -8.76 -9.59 3.49
CA ASP A 144 -9.84 -9.93 2.56
C ASP A 144 -10.39 -8.74 1.75
N SER A 145 -9.79 -7.56 1.90
CA SER A 145 -10.22 -6.30 1.28
C SER A 145 -9.07 -5.53 0.64
N ILE A 146 -7.86 -6.12 0.53
CA ILE A 146 -6.69 -5.43 -0.05
C ILE A 146 -6.61 -5.67 -1.55
N PHE A 147 -6.43 -4.58 -2.29
CA PHE A 147 -6.23 -4.56 -3.73
C PHE A 147 -4.97 -3.75 -4.07
N LEU A 148 -4.24 -4.19 -5.08
CA LEU A 148 -3.09 -3.46 -5.61
C LEU A 148 -3.54 -2.53 -6.73
N ASP A 149 -3.30 -1.24 -6.59
CA ASP A 149 -3.46 -0.24 -7.64
C ASP A 149 -2.12 -0.07 -8.35
N ALA A 150 -1.93 -0.80 -9.45
CA ALA A 150 -0.68 -0.80 -10.20
C ALA A 150 -0.73 0.26 -11.31
N PHE A 151 0.30 1.11 -11.36
CA PHE A 151 0.54 2.11 -12.41
C PHE A 151 -0.42 3.32 -12.45
N ASN A 152 -1.02 3.68 -11.32
CA ASN A 152 -1.76 4.93 -11.20
C ASN A 152 -0.83 6.08 -10.79
N TYR A 153 -0.24 6.77 -11.78
CA TYR A 153 0.46 8.04 -11.54
C TYR A 153 -0.45 9.20 -11.92
N ARG A 154 -1.24 9.68 -10.95
CA ARG A 154 -1.94 10.97 -11.07
C ARG A 154 -1.59 11.82 -9.84
N GLY A 155 -1.30 13.10 -10.09
CA GLY A 155 -1.02 14.07 -9.03
C GLY A 155 -2.21 14.20 -8.07
N ILE A 156 -1.94 14.72 -6.88
CA ILE A 156 -2.96 14.98 -5.84
C ILE A 156 -3.95 16.03 -6.37
N GLY A 157 -5.23 15.68 -6.59
CA GLY A 157 -6.27 16.69 -6.85
C GLY A 157 -7.48 16.28 -7.71
N ASP A 158 -7.43 15.20 -8.47
CA ASP A 158 -8.56 14.80 -9.34
C ASP A 158 -9.62 13.99 -8.58
N THR A 159 -10.90 14.20 -8.92
CA THR A 159 -11.99 13.30 -8.49
C THR A 159 -11.72 11.90 -9.02
N GLU A 160 -11.57 10.96 -8.10
CA GLU A 160 -11.05 9.64 -8.42
C GLU A 160 -12.12 8.74 -9.06
N ASN A 161 -11.92 8.35 -10.33
CA ASN A 161 -12.76 7.36 -11.01
C ASN A 161 -12.14 5.97 -10.89
N MET A 162 -12.65 5.15 -9.95
CA MET A 162 -12.21 3.77 -9.75
C MET A 162 -12.43 2.84 -10.96
N ASN A 163 -13.34 3.22 -11.87
CA ASN A 163 -13.67 2.48 -13.09
C ASN A 163 -12.93 3.01 -14.34
N SER A 164 -11.93 3.89 -14.16
CA SER A 164 -11.20 4.45 -15.29
C SER A 164 -10.46 3.36 -16.07
N LYS A 165 -10.52 3.42 -17.40
CA LYS A 165 -9.89 2.41 -18.29
C LYS A 165 -8.37 2.32 -18.14
N ASN A 166 -7.72 3.36 -17.63
CA ASN A 166 -6.29 3.42 -17.41
C ASN A 166 -5.88 3.00 -15.97
N ARG A 167 -6.80 2.44 -15.18
CA ARG A 167 -6.54 1.98 -13.82
C ARG A 167 -6.56 0.46 -13.76
N TRP A 168 -5.52 -0.13 -13.21
CA TRP A 168 -5.38 -1.58 -13.14
C TRP A 168 -5.38 -2.04 -11.68
N TRP A 169 -6.48 -2.66 -11.30
CA TRP A 169 -6.66 -3.29 -10.00
C TRP A 169 -6.25 -4.76 -10.06
N PHE A 170 -5.36 -5.16 -9.16
CA PHE A 170 -5.04 -6.57 -8.96
C PHE A 170 -5.58 -7.00 -7.60
N ASP A 171 -6.45 -8.00 -7.62
CA ASP A 171 -6.95 -8.65 -6.42
C ASP A 171 -5.84 -9.59 -5.89
N ILE A 172 -5.11 -9.13 -4.88
CA ILE A 172 -3.98 -9.89 -4.30
C ILE A 172 -4.44 -10.93 -3.27
N ARG A 173 -5.75 -11.10 -3.06
CA ARG A 173 -6.31 -12.11 -2.15
C ARG A 173 -6.29 -13.51 -2.77
N GLN A 174 -6.23 -13.59 -4.10
CA GLN A 174 -6.28 -14.84 -4.86
C GLN A 174 -4.88 -15.36 -5.27
N SER A 175 -3.83 -14.78 -4.69
CA SER A 175 -2.42 -15.09 -5.01
C SER A 175 -1.85 -16.21 -4.15
#